data_AF-S7U2A5-F1
#
_entry.id   AF-S7U2A5-F1
#
_cell.length_a   1.000
_cell.length_b   1.000
_cell.length_c   1.000
_cell.angle_alpha   90.00
_cell.angle_beta   90.00
_cell.angle_gamma   90.00
#
_symmetry.space_group_name_H-M   'P 1'
#
loop_
_entity.id
_entity.type
_entity.pdbx_description
1 polymer ?
#
loop_
_entity_poly.entity_id
_entity_poly.type
_entity_poly.pdbx_seq_one_letter_code
_entity_poly.pdbx_strand_id
1 'polypeptide(L)'
;MALVTLVKYGIWAVVMNVLVWRVTGTLDWAGWMLIVSHGAMAIEGMLYARFYRFRFLHLMLAAVWTLHNDIIDYVFGMMPRYSVLADYANEIGYFTFWLSIASIAAAYQLGVRLRRQPLLPGGMSFRQASE
;
A
#
# COMPACT_ATOMS: atom_id res chain seq x y z
N MET A 1 -10.93 2.63 -1.85
CA MET A 1 -10.10 2.88 -0.66
C MET A 1 -9.34 1.63 -0.23
N ALA A 2 -10.03 0.56 0.18
CA ALA A 2 -9.44 -0.64 0.81
C ALA A 2 -8.10 -1.13 0.22
N LEU A 3 -8.00 -1.43 -1.08
CA LEU A 3 -6.76 -1.97 -1.65
C LEU A 3 -5.55 -1.03 -1.51
N VAL A 4 -5.73 0.25 -1.84
CA VAL A 4 -4.65 1.25 -1.77
C VAL A 4 -4.17 1.42 -0.33
N THR A 5 -5.12 1.50 0.62
CA THR A 5 -4.81 1.74 2.03
C THR A 5 -4.23 0.51 2.70
N LEU A 6 -4.75 -0.70 2.43
CA LEU A 6 -4.24 -1.95 3.00
C LEU A 6 -2.78 -2.19 2.59
N VAL A 7 -2.46 -1.97 1.32
CA VAL A 7 -1.09 -2.12 0.81
C VAL A 7 -0.19 -1.03 1.37
N LYS A 8 -0.61 0.24 1.32
CA LYS A 8 0.18 1.36 1.84
C LYS A 8 0.48 1.19 3.33
N TYR A 9 -0.55 1.12 4.16
CA TYR A 9 -0.38 1.10 5.61
C TYR A 9 0.21 -0.23 6.10
N GLY A 10 -0.09 -1.35 5.43
CA GLY A 10 0.53 -2.64 5.72
C GLY A 10 2.05 -2.62 5.50
N ILE A 11 2.50 -2.16 4.33
CA ILE A 11 3.93 -2.05 4.02
C ILE A 11 4.60 -0.98 4.88
N TRP A 12 3.97 0.17 5.08
CA TRP A 12 4.51 1.25 5.89
C TRP A 12 4.79 0.78 7.32
N ALA A 13 3.86 0.07 7.96
CA ALA A 13 4.04 -0.43 9.33
C ALA A 13 5.20 -1.42 9.44
N VAL A 14 5.37 -2.31 8.44
CA VAL A 14 6.52 -3.22 8.38
C VAL A 14 7.82 -2.43 8.31
N VAL A 15 7.92 -1.45 7.42
CA VAL A 15 9.13 -0.64 7.24
C VAL A 15 9.45 0.18 8.49
N MET A 16 8.45 0.81 9.12
CA MET A 16 8.67 1.61 10.33
C MET A 16 9.17 0.77 11.50
N ASN A 17 8.58 -0.40 11.75
CA ASN A 17 9.03 -1.26 12.86
C ASN A 17 10.42 -1.86 12.58
N VAL A 18 10.74 -2.19 11.32
CA VAL A 18 12.09 -2.60 10.94
C VAL A 18 13.08 -1.45 11.13
N LEU A 19 12.72 -0.21 10.79
CA LEU A 19 13.58 0.95 10.98
C LEU A 19 13.81 1.25 12.46
N VAL A 20 12.77 1.14 13.31
CA VAL A 20 12.91 1.19 14.77
C VAL A 20 13.93 0.17 15.23
N TRP A 21 13.75 -1.11 14.87
CA TRP A 21 14.67 -2.18 15.25
C TRP A 21 16.12 -1.91 14.82
N ARG A 22 16.32 -1.32 13.63
CA ARG A 22 17.65 -0.96 13.11
C ARG A 22 18.30 0.19 13.87
N VAL A 23 17.52 1.15 14.34
CA VAL A 23 18.02 2.33 15.07
C VAL A 23 18.24 2.02 16.56
N THR A 24 17.33 1.31 17.19
CA THR A 24 17.37 1.02 18.64
C THR A 24 18.09 -0.30 18.98
N GLY A 25 18.29 -1.18 17.99
CA GLY A 25 18.81 -2.54 18.17
C GLY A 25 17.85 -3.51 18.85
N THR A 26 16.67 -3.05 19.27
CA THR A 26 15.69 -3.85 20.02
C THR A 26 14.29 -3.60 19.49
N LEU A 27 13.48 -4.66 19.46
CA LEU A 27 12.07 -4.59 19.10
C LEU A 27 11.30 -5.46 20.08
N ASP A 28 10.24 -4.91 20.66
CA ASP A 28 9.38 -5.64 21.57
C ASP A 28 8.53 -6.68 20.83
N TRP A 29 7.89 -7.57 21.59
CA TRP A 29 7.03 -8.59 21.00
C TRP A 29 5.86 -8.00 20.21
N ALA A 30 5.34 -6.85 20.65
CA ALA A 30 4.30 -6.13 19.95
C ALA A 30 4.78 -5.63 18.58
N GLY A 31 5.99 -5.10 18.46
CA GLY A 31 6.59 -4.68 17.19
C GLY A 31 6.73 -5.84 16.21
N TRP A 32 7.15 -7.03 16.67
CA TRP A 32 7.18 -8.23 15.83
C TRP A 32 5.79 -8.66 15.36
N MET A 33 4.80 -8.65 16.25
CA MET A 33 3.41 -8.92 15.89
C MET A 33 2.86 -7.90 14.88
N LEU A 34 3.20 -6.63 15.03
CA LEU A 34 2.81 -5.56 14.11
C LEU A 34 3.39 -5.81 12.72
N ILE A 35 4.68 -6.13 12.61
CA ILE A 35 5.32 -6.48 11.33
C ILE A 35 4.57 -7.61 10.64
N VAL A 36 4.35 -8.72 11.35
CA VAL A 36 3.74 -9.91 10.75
C VAL A 36 2.27 -9.65 10.35
N SER A 37 1.48 -9.06 11.25
CA SER A 37 0.05 -8.79 10.99
C SER A 37 -0.18 -7.77 9.88
N HIS A 38 0.65 -6.72 9.80
CA HIS A 38 0.53 -5.71 8.75
C HIS A 38 1.10 -6.19 7.42
N GLY A 39 2.14 -7.03 7.44
CA GLY A 39 2.60 -7.74 6.25
C GLY A 39 1.51 -8.66 5.69
N ALA A 40 0.82 -9.42 6.55
CA ALA A 40 -0.32 -10.25 6.16
C ALA A 40 -1.45 -9.40 5.58
N MET A 41 -1.79 -8.26 6.20
CA MET A 41 -2.80 -7.31 5.70
C MET A 41 -2.49 -6.82 4.27
N ALA A 42 -1.23 -6.49 3.99
CA ALA A 42 -0.82 -6.07 2.64
C ALA A 42 -0.99 -7.20 1.62
N ILE A 43 -0.60 -8.43 1.98
CA ILE A 43 -0.74 -9.62 1.14
C ILE A 43 -2.21 -9.93 0.88
N GLU A 44 -3.04 -9.96 1.91
CA GLU A 44 -4.49 -10.16 1.79
C GLU A 44 -5.12 -9.13 0.86
N GLY A 45 -4.78 -7.85 1.02
CA GLY A 45 -5.24 -6.79 0.12
C GLY A 45 -4.95 -7.12 -1.34
N MET A 46 -3.72 -7.52 -1.67
CA MET A 46 -3.33 -7.89 -3.03
C MET A 46 -4.03 -9.15 -3.54
N LEU A 47 -4.18 -10.19 -2.72
CA LEU A 47 -4.84 -11.44 -3.09
C LEU A 47 -6.34 -11.22 -3.35
N TYR A 48 -7.01 -10.44 -2.51
CA TYR A 48 -8.42 -10.13 -2.66
C TYR A 48 -8.72 -9.06 -3.72
N ALA A 49 -7.70 -8.43 -4.29
CA ALA A 49 -7.84 -7.41 -5.32
C ALA A 49 -8.69 -7.86 -6.52
N ARG A 50 -8.61 -9.15 -6.89
CA ARG A 50 -9.39 -9.75 -7.99
C ARG A 50 -10.90 -9.74 -7.74
N PHE A 51 -11.33 -9.81 -6.48
CA PHE A 51 -12.75 -9.88 -6.12
C PHE A 51 -13.39 -8.51 -5.96
N TYR A 52 -12.59 -7.44 -5.85
CA TYR A 52 -13.11 -6.10 -5.68
C TYR A 52 -13.68 -5.52 -6.99
N ARG A 53 -14.87 -4.92 -6.90
CA ARG A 53 -15.53 -4.23 -8.03
C ARG A 53 -15.15 -2.75 -8.02
N PHE A 54 -13.97 -2.42 -8.52
CA PHE A 54 -13.52 -1.03 -8.58
C PHE A 54 -13.98 -0.33 -9.87
N ARG A 55 -14.62 0.84 -9.73
CA ARG A 55 -14.71 1.84 -10.81
C ARG A 55 -13.52 2.79 -10.71
N PHE A 56 -13.03 3.28 -11.85
CA PHE A 56 -11.90 4.21 -11.94
C PHE A 56 -12.05 5.44 -11.01
N LEU A 57 -13.27 5.95 -10.85
CA LEU A 57 -13.57 7.07 -9.96
C LEU A 57 -13.18 6.79 -8.49
N HIS A 58 -13.36 5.57 -8.00
CA HIS A 58 -12.95 5.20 -6.63
C HIS A 58 -11.43 5.19 -6.46
N LEU A 59 -10.69 4.91 -7.54
CA LEU A 59 -9.23 4.97 -7.53
C LEU A 59 -8.76 6.42 -7.48
N MET A 60 -9.39 7.32 -8.24
CA MET A 60 -9.07 8.75 -8.20
C MET A 60 -9.31 9.36 -6.81
N LEU A 61 -10.47 9.08 -6.21
CA LEU A 61 -10.76 9.52 -4.83
C LEU A 61 -9.75 8.97 -3.82
N ALA A 62 -9.39 7.68 -3.95
CA ALA A 62 -8.37 7.07 -3.11
C ALA A 62 -6.99 7.72 -3.30
N ALA A 63 -6.61 8.05 -4.53
CA ALA A 63 -5.34 8.69 -4.84
C ALA A 63 -5.25 10.08 -4.21
N VAL A 64 -6.27 10.92 -4.41
CA VAL A 64 -6.32 12.28 -3.83
C VAL A 64 -6.26 12.20 -2.31
N TRP A 65 -7.08 11.35 -1.69
CA TRP A 65 -7.08 11.17 -0.24
C TRP A 65 -5.71 10.71 0.31
N THR A 66 -5.10 9.74 -0.37
CA THR A 66 -3.84 9.11 0.07
C THR A 66 -2.67 10.09 -0.01
N LEU A 67 -2.60 10.87 -1.09
CA LEU A 67 -1.57 11.89 -1.27
C LEU A 67 -1.81 13.10 -0.38
N HIS A 68 -3.07 13.48 -0.14
CA HIS A 68 -3.39 14.53 0.82
C HIS A 68 -2.96 14.15 2.24
N ASN A 69 -3.15 12.89 2.65
CA ASN A 69 -2.64 12.40 3.93
C ASN A 69 -1.12 12.56 4.03
N ASP A 70 -0.36 12.21 2.98
CA ASP A 70 1.10 12.36 3.01
C ASP A 70 1.54 13.83 3.19
N ILE A 71 0.81 14.75 2.58
CA ILE A 71 1.06 16.19 2.75
C ILE A 71 0.80 16.60 4.21
N ILE A 72 -0.33 16.20 4.80
CA ILE A 72 -0.63 16.51 6.20
C ILE A 72 0.41 15.91 7.16
N ASP A 73 0.80 14.66 6.94
CA ASP A 73 1.74 13.98 7.83
C ASP A 73 3.14 14.59 7.77
N TYR A 74 3.69 14.84 6.57
CA TYR A 74 5.10 15.16 6.39
C TYR A 74 5.38 16.63 6.03
N VAL A 75 4.46 17.33 5.35
CA VAL A 75 4.63 18.76 5.05
C VAL A 75 4.11 19.62 6.22
N PHE A 76 2.98 19.22 6.82
CA PHE A 76 2.44 19.90 8.00
C PHE A 76 2.91 19.30 9.33
N GLY A 77 3.72 18.24 9.29
CA GLY A 77 4.35 17.66 10.48
C GLY A 77 3.35 17.05 11.47
N MET A 78 2.19 16.59 11.00
CA MET A 78 1.17 15.94 11.83
C MET A 78 1.37 14.42 11.97
N MET A 79 2.47 13.86 11.44
CA MET A 79 2.80 12.44 11.65
C MET A 79 2.86 12.10 13.15
N PRO A 80 2.38 10.91 13.58
CA PRO A 80 2.59 10.41 14.94
C PRO A 80 4.07 10.46 15.33
N ARG A 81 4.37 11.18 16.42
CA ARG A 81 5.74 11.44 16.85
C ARG A 81 6.42 10.17 17.37
N TYR A 82 7.33 9.62 16.60
CA TYR A 82 8.36 8.70 17.08
C TYR A 82 9.61 9.52 17.41
N SER A 83 9.91 9.69 18.70
CA SER A 83 11.09 10.46 19.14
C SER A 83 12.40 9.94 18.57
N VAL A 84 12.49 8.63 18.30
CA VAL A 84 13.64 7.95 17.71
C VAL A 84 13.74 8.04 16.18
N LEU A 85 12.65 8.42 15.48
CA LEU A 85 12.62 8.55 14.02
C LEU A 85 12.43 10.00 13.55
N ALA A 86 12.36 10.95 14.48
CA ALA A 86 12.20 12.37 14.17
C ALA A 86 13.33 12.89 13.25
N ASP A 87 14.55 12.37 13.44
CA ASP A 87 15.72 12.72 12.62
C ASP A 87 15.62 12.22 11.18
N TYR A 88 14.73 11.25 10.91
CA TYR A 88 14.51 10.64 9.58
C TYR A 88 13.18 11.07 8.95
N ALA A 89 12.51 12.09 9.50
CA ALA A 89 11.16 12.47 9.07
C ALA A 89 11.08 12.83 7.57
N ASN A 90 12.11 13.46 7.01
CA ASN A 90 12.16 13.83 5.60
C ASN A 90 12.29 12.61 4.69
N GLU A 91 13.17 11.68 5.05
CA GLU A 91 13.43 10.42 4.33
C GLU A 91 12.19 9.52 4.38
N ILE A 92 11.56 9.43 5.56
CA ILE A 92 10.31 8.69 5.75
C ILE A 92 9.19 9.32 4.92
N GLY A 93 9.10 10.65 4.86
CA GLY A 93 8.13 11.35 4.02
C GLY A 93 8.32 11.07 2.54
N TYR A 94 9.57 11.15 2.06
CA TYR A 94 9.91 10.82 0.67
C TYR A 94 9.58 9.36 0.33
N PHE A 95 9.93 8.43 1.21
CA PHE A 95 9.56 7.02 1.07
C PHE A 95 8.04 6.83 1.03
N THR A 96 7.31 7.46 1.95
CA THR A 96 5.85 7.29 2.07
C THR A 96 5.12 7.85 0.85
N PHE A 97 5.59 8.97 0.29
CA PHE A 97 5.08 9.51 -0.97
C PHE A 97 5.19 8.48 -2.11
N TRP A 98 6.39 7.92 -2.32
CA TRP A 98 6.58 6.90 -3.37
C TRP A 98 5.81 5.62 -3.09
N LEU A 99 5.68 5.22 -1.82
CA LEU A 99 4.85 4.09 -1.42
C LEU A 99 3.37 4.33 -1.76
N SER A 100 2.87 5.55 -1.57
CA SER A 100 1.50 5.93 -1.98
C SER A 100 1.33 5.80 -3.49
N ILE A 101 2.28 6.32 -4.29
CA ILE A 101 2.25 6.20 -5.75
C ILE A 101 2.27 4.73 -6.19
N ALA A 102 3.16 3.92 -5.61
CA ALA A 102 3.27 2.49 -5.90
C ALA A 102 1.98 1.73 -5.51
N SER A 103 1.37 2.07 -4.37
CA SER A 103 0.13 1.45 -3.89
C SER A 103 -1.06 1.77 -4.80
N ILE A 104 -1.15 3.02 -5.29
CA ILE A 104 -2.16 3.43 -6.28
C ILE A 104 -1.93 2.69 -7.61
N ALA A 105 -0.69 2.58 -8.05
CA ALA A 105 -0.33 1.85 -9.28
C ALA A 105 -0.67 0.35 -9.17
N ALA A 106 -0.36 -0.29 -8.05
CA ALA A 106 -0.73 -1.67 -7.78
C ALA A 106 -2.26 -1.85 -7.83
N ALA A 107 -3.01 -0.94 -7.20
CA ALA A 107 -4.47 -0.97 -7.23
C ALA A 107 -5.05 -0.79 -8.63
N TYR A 108 -4.42 0.02 -9.48
CA TYR A 108 -4.81 0.17 -10.88
C TYR A 108 -4.57 -1.11 -11.69
N GLN A 109 -3.36 -1.70 -11.60
CA GLN A 109 -3.01 -2.92 -12.34
C GLN A 109 -3.90 -4.09 -11.91
N LEU A 110 -4.07 -4.29 -10.61
CA LEU A 110 -4.81 -5.43 -10.07
C LEU A 110 -6.33 -5.23 -10.14
N GLY A 111 -6.83 -4.05 -9.81
CA GLY A 111 -8.26 -3.78 -9.69
C GLY A 111 -8.96 -3.35 -10.98
N VAL A 112 -8.25 -2.61 -11.85
CA VAL A 112 -8.85 -2.01 -13.06
C VAL A 112 -8.42 -2.76 -14.32
N ARG A 113 -7.15 -3.15 -14.43
CA ARG A 113 -6.62 -3.77 -15.66
C ARG A 113 -6.98 -5.26 -15.79
N LEU A 114 -6.88 -6.05 -14.70
CA LEU A 114 -7.25 -7.48 -14.73
C LEU A 114 -8.74 -7.72 -15.03
N ARG A 115 -9.63 -6.77 -14.69
CA ARG A 115 -11.07 -6.86 -14.97
C ARG A 115 -11.44 -6.56 -16.43
N ARG A 116 -10.51 -6.02 -17.23
CA ARG A 116 -10.69 -5.82 -18.68
C ARG A 116 -10.44 -7.10 -19.48
N GLN A 117 -9.90 -8.16 -18.90
CA GLN A 117 -9.86 -9.46 -19.56
C GLN A 117 -11.18 -10.17 -19.28
N PRO A 118 -12.07 -10.34 -20.27
CA PRO A 118 -13.19 -11.25 -20.11
C PRO A 118 -12.57 -12.64 -19.96
N LEU A 119 -12.79 -13.29 -18.83
CA LEU A 119 -12.63 -14.74 -18.77
C LEU A 119 -13.72 -15.30 -19.69
N LEU A 120 -13.34 -15.61 -20.94
CA LEU A 120 -14.19 -16.36 -21.82
C LEU A 120 -14.48 -17.72 -21.15
N PRO A 121 -15.70 -18.27 -21.29
CA PRO A 121 -15.96 -19.65 -20.86
C PRO A 121 -14.98 -20.57 -21.61
N GLY A 122 -14.14 -21.31 -20.87
CA GLY A 122 -13.24 -22.31 -21.48
C GLY A 122 -11.73 -22.03 -21.42
N GLY A 123 -11.25 -21.05 -20.63
CA GLY A 123 -9.82 -20.98 -20.28
C GLY A 123 -8.86 -20.53 -21.40
N MET A 124 -9.36 -20.06 -22.54
CA MET A 124 -8.53 -19.47 -23.59
C MET A 124 -8.31 -17.97 -23.37
N SER A 125 -7.04 -17.55 -23.48
CA SER A 125 -6.64 -16.15 -23.51
C SER A 125 -6.95 -15.54 -24.88
N PHE A 126 -7.35 -14.26 -24.94
CA PHE A 126 -7.62 -13.55 -26.20
C PHE A 126 -6.43 -13.53 -27.17
N ARG A 127 -5.19 -13.74 -26.67
CA ARG A 127 -3.99 -13.91 -27.51
C ARG A 127 -3.99 -15.19 -28.33
N GLN A 128 -4.69 -16.23 -27.88
CA GLN A 128 -4.73 -17.54 -28.54
C GLN A 128 -5.86 -17.63 -29.57
N ALA A 129 -6.79 -16.67 -29.60
CA ALA A 129 -7.93 -16.66 -30.53
C ALA A 129 -7.72 -15.72 -31.74
N SER A 130 -6.59 -15.01 -31.78
CA SER A 130 -6.23 -14.06 -32.85
C SER A 130 -5.06 -14.54 -33.72
N GLU A 131 -4.66 -15.80 -33.56
CA GLU A 131 -3.75 -16.54 -34.46
C GLU A 131 -4.58 -17.58 -35.22
#